data_AF-A0A7Z7FD96-F1
#
_entry.id   AF-A0A7Z7FD96-F1
#
_cell.length_a   1.000
_cell.length_b   1.000
_cell.length_c   1.000
_cell.angle_alpha   90.00
_cell.angle_beta   90.00
_cell.angle_gamma   90.00
#
_symmetry.space_group_name_H-M   'P 1'
#
loop_
_entity.id
_entity.type
_entity.pdbx_description
1 polymer ?
#
loop_
_entity_poly.entity_id
_entity_poly.type
_entity_poly.pdbx_seq_one_letter_code
_entity_poly.pdbx_strand_id
1 'polypeptide(L)'
;MFKAGYVDKCPHCRNSVRFESSRTDRSGAFQHITLENGICEEDEEPFVTYSKVNISMCPECNKLVISLDDNLVYPLISPKDPCPLEVPPFIREDYDEACLVSIYSKKASAALARRCLQNIFSDQGINKKTLSLQIDEAINMLPVYLADDVDAIRHIGNFAAHPTMYEHSSEIVEVEDEELEWILHVLELLFDFFYVQPAKSKKRREQFNGKLEKIGKPLLKKKNQ
;
A
#
# COMPACT_ATOMS: atom_id res chain seq x y z
N MET A 1 8.12 17.21 12.21
CA MET A 1 7.14 16.69 11.24
C MET A 1 5.85 16.34 11.98
N PHE A 2 4.70 16.44 11.30
CA PHE A 2 3.35 16.06 11.82
C PHE A 2 2.88 16.70 13.16
N LYS A 3 3.31 17.93 13.45
CA LYS A 3 2.93 18.66 14.67
C LYS A 3 1.79 19.63 14.39
N ALA A 4 0.93 19.84 15.38
CA ALA A 4 -0.13 20.84 15.30
C ALA A 4 0.44 22.22 14.91
N GLY A 5 -0.24 22.92 14.00
CA GLY A 5 0.17 24.22 13.47
C GLY A 5 1.14 24.18 12.29
N TYR A 6 1.77 23.04 12.00
CA TYR A 6 2.68 22.87 10.85
C TYR A 6 1.94 22.31 9.62
N VAL A 7 2.43 22.67 8.43
CA VAL A 7 1.96 22.11 7.16
C VAL A 7 2.87 20.96 6.77
N ASP A 8 2.28 19.79 6.53
CA ASP A 8 3.00 18.60 6.09
C ASP A 8 2.06 17.68 5.28
N LYS A 9 2.59 16.67 4.59
CA LYS A 9 1.75 15.67 3.91
C LYS A 9 1.19 14.69 4.92
N CYS A 10 -0.13 14.51 4.94
CA CYS A 10 -0.75 13.55 5.84
C CYS A 10 -0.32 12.12 5.51
N PRO A 11 0.18 11.32 6.47
CA PRO A 11 0.60 9.94 6.21
C PRO A 11 -0.58 9.01 5.87
N HIS A 12 -1.82 9.42 6.18
CA HIS A 12 -3.02 8.65 5.86
C HIS A 12 -3.60 8.97 4.48
N CYS A 13 -3.87 10.26 4.20
CA CYS A 13 -4.56 10.66 2.97
C CYS A 13 -3.65 11.34 1.94
N ARG A 14 -2.39 11.58 2.28
CA ARG A 14 -1.34 12.15 1.41
C ARG A 14 -1.59 13.61 0.96
N ASN A 15 -2.71 14.22 1.36
CA ASN A 15 -2.96 15.64 1.17
C ASN A 15 -1.99 16.48 2.01
N SER A 16 -1.57 17.62 1.45
CA SER A 16 -0.81 18.62 2.20
C SER A 16 -1.79 19.36 3.11
N VAL A 17 -1.65 19.21 4.42
CA VAL A 17 -2.60 19.73 5.41
C VAL A 17 -1.86 20.47 6.50
N ARG A 18 -2.54 21.45 7.12
CA ARG A 18 -2.10 22.02 8.38
C ARG A 18 -2.69 21.17 9.50
N PHE A 19 -1.84 20.51 10.26
CA PHE A 19 -2.29 19.63 11.34
C PHE A 19 -2.93 20.43 12.47
N GLU A 20 -4.05 19.92 12.99
CA GLU A 20 -4.71 20.49 14.16
C GLU A 20 -4.32 19.72 15.42
N SER A 21 -4.31 20.41 16.56
CA SER A 21 -4.17 19.75 17.86
C SER A 21 -5.42 18.91 18.10
N SER A 22 -5.25 17.62 18.35
CA SER A 22 -6.37 16.82 18.88
C SER A 22 -6.73 17.35 20.27
N ARG A 23 -8.03 17.60 20.51
CA ARG A 23 -8.51 17.84 21.87
C ARG A 23 -8.29 16.56 22.66
N THR A 24 -7.29 16.56 23.52
CA THR A 24 -7.17 15.57 24.59
C THR A 24 -8.09 16.04 25.70
N ASP A 25 -9.22 15.37 25.92
CA ASP A 25 -9.99 15.52 27.16
C ASP A 25 -9.12 14.98 28.28
N ARG A 26 -8.42 15.90 28.95
CA ARG A 26 -7.48 15.61 30.03
C ARG A 26 -8.26 15.27 31.30
N SER A 27 -8.66 14.03 31.46
CA SER A 27 -8.93 13.46 32.79
C SER A 27 -7.59 13.04 33.41
N GLY A 28 -6.82 14.03 33.89
CA GLY A 28 -5.55 13.80 34.57
C GLY A 28 -4.46 14.76 34.10
N ALA A 29 -3.90 15.52 35.04
CA ALA A 29 -2.80 16.44 34.80
C ALA A 29 -1.49 15.67 34.57
N PHE A 30 -1.23 15.23 33.34
CA PHE A 30 0.09 14.69 32.98
C PHE A 30 0.58 15.39 31.71
N GLN A 31 1.44 16.39 31.89
CA GLN A 31 2.19 17.05 30.82
C GLN A 31 3.50 16.29 30.49
N HIS A 32 3.80 15.25 31.28
CA HIS A 32 4.89 14.30 31.15
C HIS A 32 4.35 12.91 31.49
N ILE A 33 4.56 11.92 30.62
CA ILE A 33 4.44 10.51 31.01
C ILE A 33 5.85 10.12 31.46
N THR A 34 6.07 10.03 32.76
CA THR A 34 7.26 9.41 33.32
C THR A 34 7.09 7.91 33.19
N LEU A 35 7.81 7.28 32.27
CA LEU A 35 7.99 5.83 32.30
C LEU A 35 9.24 5.58 33.15
N GLU A 36 9.04 5.21 34.41
CA GLU A 36 10.11 4.65 35.25
C GLU A 36 10.49 3.27 34.70
N ASN A 37 11.24 3.24 33.61
CA ASN A 37 11.89 2.03 33.14
C ASN A 37 13.31 2.01 33.71
N GLY A 38 13.46 1.47 34.91
CA GLY A 38 14.75 1.17 35.50
C GLY A 38 14.58 0.30 36.73
N ILE A 39 15.10 -0.93 36.69
CA ILE A 39 15.50 -1.60 37.92
C ILE A 39 16.65 -0.73 38.45
N CYS A 40 16.40 0.06 39.49
CA CYS A 40 17.46 0.78 40.18
C CYS A 40 18.31 -0.25 40.93
N GLU A 41 19.57 -0.45 40.53
CA GLU A 41 20.59 -0.91 41.47
C GLU A 41 20.86 0.27 42.43
N GLU A 42 20.96 -0.03 43.73
CA GLU A 42 20.64 0.87 44.85
C GLU A 42 21.50 2.15 45.00
N ASP A 43 22.44 2.46 44.08
CA ASP A 43 23.47 3.49 44.32
C ASP A 43 23.75 4.49 43.16
N GLU A 44 22.91 4.57 42.13
CA GLU A 44 23.04 5.59 41.06
C GLU A 44 21.87 6.59 41.03
N GLU A 45 22.16 7.88 40.80
CA GLU A 45 21.12 8.91 40.63
C GLU A 45 20.14 8.48 39.52
N PRO A 46 18.80 8.62 39.72
CA PRO A 46 17.82 8.17 38.75
C PRO A 46 18.02 8.93 37.43
N PHE A 47 18.44 8.20 36.39
CA PHE A 47 18.54 8.74 35.03
C PHE A 47 17.13 8.94 34.48
N VAL A 48 16.57 10.15 34.63
CA VAL A 48 15.24 10.47 34.10
C VAL A 48 15.34 10.69 32.59
N THR A 49 14.84 9.73 31.81
CA THR A 49 14.62 9.90 30.37
C THR A 49 13.27 10.56 30.11
N TYR A 50 13.26 11.59 29.25
CA TYR A 50 12.04 12.25 28.79
C TYR A 50 11.78 11.87 27.34
N SER A 51 10.57 11.37 27.05
CA SER A 51 10.10 11.19 25.67
C SER A 51 8.92 12.11 25.38
N LYS A 52 8.95 12.74 24.20
CA LYS A 52 7.94 13.67 23.72
C LYS A 52 6.94 12.94 22.82
N VAL A 53 5.70 12.84 23.28
CA VAL A 53 4.58 12.35 22.45
C VAL A 53 3.85 13.54 21.82
N ASN A 54 3.76 13.58 20.48
CA ASN A 54 2.87 14.52 19.79
C ASN A 54 1.69 13.74 19.19
N ILE A 55 0.48 14.21 19.46
CA ILE A 55 -0.76 13.70 18.86
C ILE A 55 -1.39 14.86 18.07
N SER A 56 -1.62 14.64 16.78
CA SER A 56 -2.27 15.60 15.89
C SER A 56 -3.36 14.91 15.08
N MET A 57 -4.27 15.70 14.52
CA MET A 57 -5.35 15.20 13.67
C MET A 57 -5.26 15.83 12.29
N CYS A 58 -5.45 15.01 11.26
CA CYS A 58 -5.57 15.49 9.88
C CYS A 58 -6.99 16.07 9.67
N PRO A 59 -7.13 17.34 9.25
CA PRO A 59 -8.45 17.95 9.04
C PRO A 59 -9.20 17.40 7.81
N GLU A 60 -8.49 16.78 6.87
CA GLU A 60 -9.09 16.25 5.64
C GLU A 60 -9.69 14.85 5.83
N CYS A 61 -8.98 13.96 6.54
CA CYS A 61 -9.42 12.58 6.73
C CYS A 61 -9.84 12.25 8.16
N ASN A 62 -9.72 13.20 9.10
CA ASN A 62 -10.04 13.06 10.51
C ASN A 62 -9.32 11.89 11.23
N LYS A 63 -8.19 11.44 10.68
CA LYS A 63 -7.36 10.40 11.30
C LYS A 63 -6.26 11.01 12.16
N LEU A 64 -5.94 10.31 13.25
CA LEU A 64 -4.89 10.70 14.20
C LEU A 64 -3.50 10.41 13.63
N VAL A 65 -2.53 11.23 14.00
CA VAL A 65 -1.11 11.03 13.73
C VAL A 65 -0.36 11.17 15.06
N ILE A 66 0.42 10.14 15.41
CA ILE A 66 1.13 10.04 16.69
C ILE A 66 2.62 9.92 16.39
N SER A 67 3.43 10.75 17.06
CA SER A 67 4.90 10.67 17.01
C SER A 67 5.51 10.64 18.40
N LEU A 68 6.60 9.90 18.56
CA LEU A 68 7.43 9.79 19.75
C LEU A 68 8.82 10.31 19.42
N ASP A 69 9.27 11.36 20.10
CA ASP A 69 10.58 11.99 19.87
C ASP A 69 10.82 12.33 18.40
N ASP A 70 9.77 12.87 17.77
CA ASP A 70 9.69 13.22 16.35
C ASP A 70 9.72 12.04 15.35
N ASN A 71 9.81 10.80 15.84
CA ASN A 71 9.61 9.59 15.05
C ASN A 71 8.12 9.29 14.94
N LEU A 72 7.63 9.05 13.73
CA LEU A 72 6.24 8.66 13.52
C LEU A 72 5.99 7.26 14.07
N VAL A 73 4.97 7.12 14.93
CA VAL A 73 4.53 5.85 15.52
C VAL A 73 3.21 5.39 14.93
N TYR A 74 2.32 6.32 14.59
CA TYR A 74 1.03 6.02 13.97
C TYR A 74 0.65 7.07 12.92
N PRO A 75 0.17 6.67 11.73
CA PRO A 75 0.02 5.28 11.29
C PRO A 75 1.37 4.62 11.05
N LEU A 76 1.38 3.29 11.07
CA LEU A 76 2.49 2.55 10.47
C LEU A 76 2.54 2.93 8.99
N ILE A 77 3.73 3.29 8.51
CA ILE A 77 3.98 3.60 7.10
C ILE A 77 4.78 2.45 6.51
N SER A 78 4.36 1.97 5.35
CA SER A 78 5.16 1.01 4.59
C SER A 78 6.39 1.70 3.98
N PRO A 79 7.55 1.03 3.90
CA PRO A 79 8.68 1.55 3.14
C PRO A 79 8.41 1.67 1.63
N LYS A 80 7.38 0.99 1.11
CA LYS A 80 7.03 1.01 -0.32
C LYS A 80 6.16 2.21 -0.67
N ASP A 81 6.20 2.57 -1.94
CA ASP A 81 5.41 3.68 -2.43
C ASP A 81 3.91 3.39 -2.31
N PRO A 82 3.12 4.43 -2.03
CA PRO A 82 1.68 4.47 -2.25
C PRO A 82 1.12 3.70 -3.44
N CYS A 83 0.11 2.84 -3.23
CA CYS A 83 -0.72 2.40 -4.35
C CYS A 83 -1.42 3.62 -5.02
N PRO A 84 -1.47 3.68 -6.37
CA PRO A 84 -2.05 4.80 -7.11
C PRO A 84 -3.54 5.03 -6.82
N LEU A 85 -3.99 6.29 -6.95
CA LEU A 85 -5.38 6.67 -6.67
C LEU A 85 -6.37 6.19 -7.73
N GLU A 86 -5.88 5.85 -8.92
CA GLU A 86 -6.65 5.28 -10.02
C GLU A 86 -7.08 3.82 -9.75
N VAL A 87 -6.38 3.12 -8.86
CA VAL A 87 -6.68 1.72 -8.49
C VAL A 87 -7.92 1.67 -7.58
N PRO A 88 -8.88 0.76 -7.81
CA PRO A 88 -10.06 0.61 -6.95
C PRO A 88 -9.71 0.40 -5.46
N PRO A 89 -10.52 0.95 -4.52
CA PRO A 89 -10.20 0.90 -3.09
C PRO A 89 -9.96 -0.51 -2.54
N PHE A 90 -10.76 -1.51 -2.94
CA PHE A 90 -10.62 -2.88 -2.44
C PHE A 90 -9.30 -3.56 -2.86
N ILE A 91 -8.73 -3.19 -4.02
CA ILE A 91 -7.41 -3.66 -4.47
C ILE A 91 -6.31 -2.89 -3.76
N ARG A 92 -6.50 -1.57 -3.63
CA ARG A 92 -5.56 -0.66 -2.97
C ARG A 92 -5.32 -1.06 -1.52
N GLU A 93 -6.40 -1.37 -0.80
CA GLU A 93 -6.36 -1.81 0.59
C GLU A 93 -5.53 -3.09 0.75
N ASP A 94 -5.71 -4.08 -0.12
CA ASP A 94 -4.92 -5.32 -0.11
C ASP A 94 -3.42 -5.06 -0.33
N TYR A 95 -3.07 -4.21 -1.28
CA TYR A 95 -1.67 -3.88 -1.56
C TYR A 95 -1.04 -3.05 -0.45
N ASP A 96 -1.74 -2.02 0.05
CA ASP A 96 -1.26 -1.18 1.14
C ASP A 96 -1.07 -2.05 2.41
N GLU A 97 -1.97 -2.99 2.68
CA GLU A 97 -1.85 -3.97 3.77
C GLU A 97 -0.65 -4.91 3.56
N ALA A 98 -0.46 -5.47 2.35
CA ALA A 98 0.70 -6.29 2.02
C ALA A 98 2.00 -5.53 2.28
N CYS A 99 2.09 -4.31 1.76
CA CYS A 99 3.26 -3.44 1.92
C CYS A 99 3.54 -3.11 3.39
N LEU A 100 2.52 -2.93 4.23
CA LEU A 100 2.67 -2.70 5.67
C LEU A 100 3.14 -3.96 6.42
N VAL A 101 2.62 -5.13 6.05
CA VAL A 101 2.92 -6.40 6.73
C VAL A 101 4.28 -6.97 6.31
N SER A 102 4.83 -6.56 5.16
CA SER A 102 6.12 -7.01 4.63
C SER A 102 7.26 -7.02 5.66
N ILE A 103 7.34 -5.99 6.51
CA ILE A 103 8.39 -5.86 7.54
C ILE A 103 8.21 -6.80 8.73
N TYR A 104 7.01 -7.34 8.93
CA TYR A 104 6.67 -8.22 10.06
C TYR A 104 6.58 -9.69 9.64
N SER A 105 6.03 -9.96 8.46
CA SER A 105 5.86 -11.32 7.95
C SER A 105 5.77 -11.32 6.43
N LYS A 106 6.85 -11.79 5.80
CA LYS A 106 6.92 -11.98 4.34
C LYS A 106 5.86 -12.94 3.84
N LYS A 107 5.56 -13.99 4.61
CA LYS A 107 4.52 -14.98 4.32
C LYS A 107 3.13 -14.34 4.25
N ALA A 108 2.79 -13.53 5.26
CA ALA A 108 1.50 -12.84 5.31
C ALA A 108 1.41 -11.78 4.20
N SER A 109 2.49 -11.03 3.96
CA SER A 109 2.58 -10.08 2.85
C SER A 109 2.38 -10.74 1.49
N ALA A 110 3.01 -11.89 1.24
CA ALA A 110 2.85 -12.64 0.00
C ALA A 110 1.41 -13.17 -0.17
N ALA A 111 0.76 -13.62 0.91
CA ALA A 111 -0.63 -14.04 0.88
C ALA A 111 -1.58 -12.87 0.51
N LEU A 112 -1.38 -11.70 1.11
CA LEU A 112 -2.12 -10.48 0.79
C LEU A 112 -1.86 -10.01 -0.64
N ALA A 113 -0.61 -10.05 -1.09
CA ALA A 113 -0.23 -9.71 -2.46
C ALA A 113 -0.89 -10.65 -3.50
N ARG A 114 -1.01 -11.95 -3.19
CA ARG A 114 -1.79 -12.89 -4.03
C ARG A 114 -3.28 -12.58 -4.04
N ARG A 115 -3.87 -12.20 -2.89
CA ARG A 115 -5.27 -11.74 -2.83
C ARG A 115 -5.47 -10.48 -3.69
N CYS A 116 -4.54 -9.53 -3.61
CA CYS A 116 -4.50 -8.34 -4.45
C CYS A 116 -4.47 -8.72 -5.94
N LEU A 117 -3.61 -9.67 -6.33
CA LEU A 117 -3.51 -10.14 -7.72
C LEU A 117 -4.81 -10.77 -8.22
N GLN A 118 -5.44 -11.63 -7.41
CA GLN A 118 -6.76 -12.21 -7.72
C GLN A 118 -7.80 -11.11 -7.94
N ASN A 119 -7.81 -10.10 -7.08
CA ASN A 119 -8.74 -8.97 -7.16
C ASN A 119 -8.51 -8.10 -8.39
N ILE A 120 -7.25 -7.88 -8.81
CA ILE A 120 -6.93 -7.24 -10.10
C ILE A 120 -7.56 -8.02 -11.24
N PHE A 121 -7.34 -9.34 -11.31
CA PHE A 121 -7.87 -10.17 -12.40
C PHE A 121 -9.40 -10.22 -12.40
N SER A 122 -10.03 -10.35 -11.24
CA SER A 122 -11.49 -10.30 -11.12
C SER A 122 -12.07 -8.97 -11.61
N ASP A 123 -11.41 -7.83 -11.32
CA ASP A 123 -11.81 -6.52 -11.84
C ASP A 123 -11.70 -6.43 -13.37
N GLN A 124 -10.72 -7.13 -13.96
CA GLN A 124 -10.59 -7.29 -15.42
C GLN A 124 -11.55 -8.34 -16.01
N GLY A 125 -12.47 -8.90 -15.22
CA GLY A 125 -13.46 -9.88 -15.66
C GLY A 125 -12.99 -11.34 -15.62
N ILE A 126 -11.77 -11.61 -15.14
CA ILE A 126 -11.19 -12.95 -15.04
C ILE A 126 -11.59 -13.57 -13.70
N ASN A 127 -12.70 -14.30 -13.71
CA ASN A 127 -13.23 -14.97 -12.53
C ASN A 127 -13.06 -16.48 -12.66
N LYS A 128 -11.97 -17.02 -12.11
CA LYS A 128 -11.70 -18.47 -12.03
C LYS A 128 -11.61 -18.92 -10.59
N LYS A 129 -11.74 -20.24 -10.40
CA LYS A 129 -11.74 -20.86 -9.07
C LYS A 129 -10.40 -20.76 -8.33
N THR A 130 -9.29 -20.68 -9.05
CA THR A 130 -7.94 -20.63 -8.48
C THR A 130 -7.12 -19.55 -9.16
N LEU A 131 -6.17 -18.96 -8.44
CA LEU A 131 -5.26 -17.95 -8.99
C LEU A 131 -4.48 -18.47 -10.20
N SER A 132 -4.06 -19.74 -10.18
CA SER A 132 -3.35 -20.34 -11.32
C SER A 132 -4.17 -20.28 -12.61
N LEU A 133 -5.47 -20.61 -12.53
CA LEU A 133 -6.39 -20.52 -13.67
C LEU A 133 -6.68 -19.07 -14.08
N GLN A 134 -6.67 -18.12 -13.14
CA GLN A 134 -6.79 -16.70 -13.48
C GLN A 134 -5.55 -16.22 -14.25
N ILE A 135 -4.35 -16.65 -13.83
CA ILE A 135 -3.10 -16.33 -14.53
C ILE A 135 -3.11 -16.90 -15.96
N ASP A 136 -3.63 -18.12 -16.17
CA ASP A 136 -3.70 -18.74 -17.50
C ASP A 136 -4.49 -17.86 -18.48
N GLU A 137 -5.59 -17.27 -18.01
CA GLU A 137 -6.40 -16.37 -18.81
C GLU A 137 -5.75 -14.99 -18.95
N ALA A 138 -5.16 -14.47 -17.88
CA ALA A 138 -4.56 -13.13 -17.84
C ALA A 138 -3.33 -12.99 -18.76
N ILE A 139 -2.50 -14.03 -18.88
CA ILE A 139 -1.32 -14.01 -19.77
C ILE A 139 -1.69 -13.66 -21.23
N ASN A 140 -2.89 -14.04 -21.68
CA ASN A 140 -3.35 -13.76 -23.04
C ASN A 140 -3.76 -12.30 -23.28
N MET A 141 -4.02 -11.51 -22.23
CA MET A 141 -4.41 -10.10 -22.33
C MET A 141 -3.26 -9.13 -22.02
N LEU A 142 -2.13 -9.64 -21.53
CA LEU A 142 -0.98 -8.85 -21.11
C LEU A 142 0.08 -8.76 -22.23
N PRO A 143 0.86 -7.67 -22.29
CA PRO A 143 2.08 -7.64 -23.09
C PRO A 143 3.05 -8.73 -22.63
N VAL A 144 3.84 -9.29 -23.57
CA VAL A 144 4.75 -10.43 -23.32
C VAL A 144 5.57 -10.29 -22.04
N TYR A 145 6.25 -9.15 -21.85
CA TYR A 145 7.08 -8.93 -20.66
C TYR A 145 6.30 -9.04 -19.34
N LEU A 146 5.07 -8.50 -19.31
CA LEU A 146 4.24 -8.51 -18.11
C LEU A 146 3.56 -9.87 -17.90
N ALA A 147 3.30 -10.57 -19.01
CA ALA A 147 2.77 -11.92 -18.98
C ALA A 147 3.80 -12.89 -18.36
N ASP A 148 5.07 -12.78 -18.76
CA ASP A 148 6.18 -13.56 -18.21
C ASP A 148 6.37 -13.27 -16.71
N ASP A 149 6.34 -11.99 -16.32
CA ASP A 149 6.47 -11.56 -14.92
C ASP A 149 5.34 -12.09 -14.02
N VAL A 150 4.10 -12.10 -14.54
CA VAL A 150 2.93 -12.64 -13.86
C VAL A 150 2.97 -14.16 -13.76
N ASP A 151 3.42 -14.84 -14.82
CA ASP A 151 3.56 -16.30 -14.83
C ASP A 151 4.54 -16.77 -13.74
N ALA A 152 5.64 -16.03 -13.55
CA ALA A 152 6.63 -16.29 -12.52
C ALA A 152 6.04 -16.33 -11.09
N ILE A 153 4.97 -15.57 -10.81
CA ILE A 153 4.31 -15.54 -9.50
C ILE A 153 3.75 -16.92 -9.10
N ARG A 154 3.44 -17.80 -10.06
CA ARG A 154 3.01 -19.19 -9.78
C ARG A 154 4.05 -19.99 -9.02
N HIS A 155 5.31 -19.68 -9.28
CA HIS A 155 6.44 -20.37 -8.69
C HIS A 155 6.84 -19.75 -7.35
N ILE A 156 6.58 -18.46 -7.16
CA ILE A 156 6.93 -17.76 -5.93
C ILE A 156 6.03 -18.21 -4.79
N GLY A 157 6.63 -18.73 -3.72
CA GLY A 157 6.00 -19.43 -2.61
C GLY A 157 5.40 -20.81 -2.93
N ASN A 158 5.67 -21.33 -4.13
CA ASN A 158 5.82 -22.77 -4.40
C ASN A 158 7.30 -23.18 -4.40
N PHE A 159 8.27 -22.24 -4.42
CA PHE A 159 9.70 -22.57 -4.46
C PHE A 159 10.21 -23.34 -3.22
N ALA A 160 9.53 -23.27 -2.06
CA ALA A 160 9.89 -24.09 -0.90
C ALA A 160 9.12 -25.42 -0.79
N ALA A 161 8.14 -25.68 -1.66
CA ALA A 161 7.45 -26.96 -1.71
C ALA A 161 7.61 -27.54 -3.10
N HIS A 162 8.38 -28.62 -3.22
CA HIS A 162 8.64 -29.37 -4.45
C HIS A 162 7.54 -29.25 -5.53
N PRO A 163 7.91 -29.18 -6.83
CA PRO A 163 7.03 -28.85 -7.97
C PRO A 163 5.84 -29.80 -8.23
N THR A 164 5.53 -30.73 -7.33
CA THR A 164 4.60 -31.84 -7.53
C THR A 164 3.35 -31.85 -6.66
N MET A 165 3.08 -30.85 -5.80
CA MET A 165 1.90 -30.91 -4.91
C MET A 165 0.96 -29.71 -5.03
N TYR A 166 0.14 -29.75 -6.08
CA TYR A 166 -1.18 -29.13 -6.07
C TYR A 166 -2.13 -30.12 -5.39
N GLU A 167 -2.51 -29.89 -4.13
CA GLU A 167 -3.85 -30.27 -3.63
C GLU A 167 -4.10 -29.84 -2.18
N HIS A 168 -3.10 -29.75 -1.31
CA HIS A 168 -3.30 -29.37 0.10
C HIS A 168 -2.07 -28.68 0.73
N SER A 169 -1.87 -27.37 0.53
CA SER A 169 -0.74 -26.67 1.17
C SER A 169 -1.10 -26.17 2.57
N SER A 170 -1.23 -27.11 3.51
CA SER A 170 -1.14 -26.81 4.95
C SER A 170 0.29 -26.52 5.41
N GLU A 171 1.24 -26.43 4.47
CA GLU A 171 2.66 -26.24 4.73
C GLU A 171 3.03 -24.76 4.61
N ILE A 172 3.59 -24.22 5.71
CA ILE A 172 3.93 -22.81 5.82
C ILE A 172 5.30 -22.57 5.18
N VAL A 173 5.31 -22.41 3.86
CA VAL A 173 6.50 -22.11 3.03
C VAL A 173 7.14 -20.76 3.40
N GLU A 174 8.47 -20.73 3.57
CA GLU A 174 9.27 -19.50 3.67
C GLU A 174 9.31 -18.72 2.36
N VAL A 175 9.28 -17.39 2.48
CA VAL A 175 9.28 -16.46 1.36
C VAL A 175 10.50 -15.57 1.57
N GLU A 176 11.38 -15.49 0.58
CA GLU A 176 12.57 -14.65 0.63
C GLU A 176 12.24 -13.17 0.37
N ASP A 177 13.17 -12.26 0.69
CA ASP A 177 12.95 -10.83 0.43
C ASP A 177 12.77 -10.56 -1.05
N GLU A 178 13.65 -11.12 -1.88
CA GLU A 178 13.66 -10.93 -3.33
C GLU A 178 12.38 -11.46 -3.98
N GLU A 179 11.84 -12.57 -3.45
CA GLU A 179 10.57 -13.15 -3.89
C GLU A 179 9.38 -12.23 -3.58
N LEU A 180 9.34 -11.67 -2.38
CA LEU A 180 8.28 -10.75 -2.00
C LEU A 180 8.38 -9.44 -2.77
N GLU A 181 9.59 -8.91 -2.92
CA GLU A 181 9.83 -7.71 -3.71
C GLU A 181 9.41 -7.88 -5.16
N TRP A 182 9.69 -9.05 -5.74
CA TRP A 182 9.22 -9.38 -7.08
C TRP A 182 7.70 -9.34 -7.18
N ILE A 183 6.97 -10.01 -6.28
CA ILE A 183 5.50 -10.02 -6.33
C ILE A 183 4.94 -8.59 -6.23
N LEU A 184 5.42 -7.79 -5.28
CA LEU A 184 4.96 -6.42 -5.11
C LEU A 184 5.27 -5.56 -6.35
N HIS A 185 6.44 -5.76 -6.95
CA HIS A 185 6.81 -5.07 -8.18
C HIS A 185 5.88 -5.42 -9.35
N VAL A 186 5.54 -6.69 -9.53
CA VAL A 186 4.60 -7.10 -10.58
C VAL A 186 3.21 -6.49 -10.36
N LEU A 187 2.76 -6.38 -9.10
CA LEU A 187 1.50 -5.66 -8.78
C LEU A 187 1.56 -4.20 -9.22
N GLU A 188 2.68 -3.51 -8.98
CA GLU A 188 2.88 -2.12 -9.43
C GLU A 188 2.83 -1.98 -10.96
N LEU A 189 3.47 -2.90 -11.68
CA LEU A 189 3.41 -2.93 -13.15
C LEU A 189 1.99 -3.16 -13.66
N LEU A 190 1.24 -4.06 -13.02
CA LEU A 190 -0.17 -4.30 -13.33
C LEU A 190 -1.02 -3.08 -12.99
N PHE A 191 -0.72 -2.35 -11.92
CA PHE A 191 -1.43 -1.12 -11.60
C PHE A 191 -1.23 -0.05 -12.66
N ASP A 192 0.01 0.11 -13.13
CA ASP A 192 0.30 1.05 -14.21
C ASP A 192 -0.44 0.65 -15.49
N PHE A 193 -0.40 -0.64 -15.86
CA PHE A 193 -1.04 -1.16 -17.07
C PHE A 193 -2.57 -1.05 -17.06
N PHE A 194 -3.24 -1.51 -16.00
CA PHE A 194 -4.71 -1.60 -15.96
C PHE A 194 -5.41 -0.32 -15.52
N TYR A 195 -4.80 0.48 -14.66
CA TYR A 195 -5.49 1.62 -14.06
C TYR A 195 -4.85 2.95 -14.45
N VAL A 196 -3.54 3.11 -14.27
CA VAL A 196 -2.88 4.41 -14.40
C VAL A 196 -2.74 4.84 -15.87
N GLN A 197 -2.22 3.98 -16.75
CA GLN A 197 -2.03 4.32 -18.17
C GLN A 197 -3.35 4.56 -18.91
N PRO A 198 -4.41 3.76 -18.69
CA PRO A 198 -5.73 4.06 -19.25
C PRO A 198 -6.29 5.40 -18.76
N ALA A 199 -6.19 5.71 -17.47
CA ALA A 199 -6.64 6.98 -16.90
C ALA A 199 -5.86 8.18 -17.47
N LYS A 200 -4.52 8.11 -17.52
CA LYS A 200 -3.64 9.12 -18.13
C LYS A 200 -4.01 9.34 -19.60
N SER A 201 -4.23 8.26 -20.35
CA SER A 201 -4.59 8.31 -21.77
C SER A 201 -5.98 8.92 -22.00
N LYS A 202 -6.96 8.58 -21.17
CA LYS A 202 -8.30 9.19 -21.19
C LYS A 202 -8.23 10.69 -20.95
N LYS A 203 -7.53 11.13 -19.90
CA LYS A 203 -7.33 12.55 -19.57
C LYS A 203 -6.66 13.32 -20.71
N ARG A 204 -5.60 12.78 -21.31
CA ARG A 204 -4.93 13.40 -22.48
C ARG A 204 -5.87 13.54 -23.68
N ARG A 205 -6.68 12.52 -23.96
CA ARG A 205 -7.68 12.57 -25.05
C ARG A 205 -8.76 13.61 -24.80
N GLU A 206 -9.28 13.70 -23.58
CA GLU A 206 -10.28 14.70 -23.19
C GLU A 206 -9.73 16.13 -23.34
N GLN A 207 -8.50 16.38 -22.87
CA GLN A 207 -7.83 17.66 -23.05
C GLN A 207 -7.64 18.02 -24.52
N PHE A 208 -7.28 17.04 -25.36
CA PHE A 208 -7.10 17.27 -26.79
C PHE A 208 -8.43 17.51 -27.50
N ASN A 209 -9.47 16.74 -27.16
CA ASN A 209 -10.83 16.93 -27.67
C ASN A 209 -11.38 18.32 -27.31
N GLY A 210 -11.17 18.79 -26.09
CA GLY A 210 -11.55 20.15 -25.69
C GLY A 210 -10.81 21.24 -26.48
N LYS A 211 -9.61 20.97 -27.00
CA LYS A 211 -8.93 21.88 -27.94
C LYS A 211 -9.52 21.81 -29.35
N LEU A 212 -9.90 20.61 -29.82
CA LEU A 212 -10.50 20.42 -31.14
C LEU A 212 -11.88 21.09 -31.24
N GLU A 213 -12.71 20.99 -30.20
CA GLU A 213 -14.01 21.65 -30.12
C GLU A 213 -13.90 23.17 -30.26
N LYS A 214 -12.92 23.78 -29.58
CA LYS A 214 -12.65 25.22 -29.68
C LYS A 214 -12.25 25.68 -31.08
N ILE A 215 -11.74 24.78 -31.92
CA ILE A 215 -11.28 25.06 -33.28
C ILE A 215 -12.29 24.49 -34.32
N GLY A 216 -13.45 24.00 -33.88
CA GLY A 216 -14.50 23.45 -34.76
C GLY A 216 -14.11 22.17 -35.51
N LYS A 217 -13.13 21.41 -35.02
CA LYS A 217 -12.68 20.14 -35.61
C LYS A 217 -13.37 18.93 -35.00
N PRO A 218 -13.55 17.83 -35.75
CA PRO A 218 -14.18 16.61 -35.24
C PRO A 218 -13.34 15.97 -34.14
N LEU A 219 -14.03 15.38 -33.15
CA LEU A 219 -13.43 14.71 -32.00
C LEU A 219 -12.67 13.44 -32.38
N LEU A 220 -11.69 13.05 -31.57
CA LEU A 220 -11.01 11.77 -31.71
C LEU A 220 -11.99 10.62 -31.49
N LYS A 221 -12.02 9.65 -32.43
CA LYS A 221 -12.85 8.45 -32.32
C LYS A 221 -12.38 7.59 -31.14
N LYS A 222 -13.33 7.14 -30.30
CA LYS A 222 -13.08 6.02 -29.38
C LYS A 222 -12.98 4.75 -30.23
N LYS A 223 -11.84 4.07 -30.21
CA LYS A 223 -11.81 2.65 -30.58
C LYS A 223 -12.43 1.91 -29.40
N ASN A 224 -13.51 1.17 -29.64
CA ASN A 224 -14.06 0.27 -28.63
C ASN A 224 -12.99 -0.79 -28.33
N GLN A 225 -12.69 -0.98 -27.04
CA GLN A 225 -12.01 -2.16 -26.54
C GLN A 225 -12.96 -3.35 -26.67
#